data_AF-A0A101HHV7-F1
#
_entry.id   AF-A0A101HHV7-F1
#
_cell.length_a   1.000
_cell.length_b   1.000
_cell.length_c   1.000
_cell.angle_alpha   90.00
_cell.angle_beta   90.00
_cell.angle_gamma   90.00
#
_symmetry.space_group_name_H-M   'P 1'
#
loop_
_entity.id
_entity.type
_entity.pdbx_description
1 polymer ?
#
loop_
_entity_poly.entity_id
_entity_poly.type
_entity_poly.pdbx_seq_one_letter_code
_entity_poly.pdbx_strand_id
1 'polypeptide(L)'
;KKIRMHYITRIAINYCLLTIALMLFFVLVNRFGLSLHNLGNIPPLAFISIAALGDFFTKQYVKKSLKTSLIILFSTIAISTIGWFVITRDRFSEFLINNLWITPVLIIVNIIIGQFKGLRIKDFFRFRSIVRSKENA
;
A
#
# COMPACT_ATOMS: atom_id res chain seq x y z
N LYS A 1 13.18 -23.16 -26.20
CA LYS A 1 12.56 -21.85 -26.52
C LYS A 1 12.17 -21.14 -25.21
N LYS A 2 12.79 -20.01 -24.83
CA LYS A 2 12.42 -19.26 -23.61
C LYS A 2 11.16 -18.45 -23.86
N ILE A 3 10.03 -18.86 -23.29
CA ILE A 3 8.77 -18.11 -23.37
C ILE A 3 8.93 -16.85 -22.49
N ARG A 4 8.95 -15.68 -23.12
CA ARG A 4 8.91 -14.38 -22.41
C ARG A 4 7.48 -14.12 -21.96
N MET A 5 7.12 -14.65 -20.79
CA MET A 5 5.81 -14.44 -20.19
C MET A 5 5.79 -13.14 -19.36
N HIS A 6 4.68 -12.38 -19.47
CA HIS A 6 4.43 -11.17 -18.69
C HIS A 6 4.46 -11.46 -17.18
N TYR A 7 5.05 -10.54 -16.39
CA TYR A 7 5.28 -10.74 -14.96
C TYR A 7 3.99 -11.03 -14.18
N ILE A 8 2.90 -10.36 -14.53
CA ILE A 8 1.58 -10.56 -13.91
C ILE A 8 1.06 -11.97 -14.19
N THR A 9 1.16 -12.44 -15.43
CA THR A 9 0.73 -13.78 -15.83
C THR A 9 1.53 -14.88 -15.13
N ARG A 10 2.85 -14.69 -14.97
CA ARG A 10 3.70 -15.62 -14.23
C ARG A 10 3.28 -15.76 -12.77
N ILE A 11 2.91 -14.65 -12.14
CA ILE A 11 2.44 -14.66 -10.75
C ILE A 11 1.09 -15.40 -10.65
N ALA A 12 0.15 -15.11 -11.53
CA ALA A 12 -1.17 -15.75 -11.54
C ALA A 12 -1.07 -17.28 -11.68
N ILE A 13 -0.21 -17.76 -12.59
CA ILE A 13 0.00 -19.21 -12.80
C ILE A 13 0.55 -19.88 -11.53
N ASN A 14 1.53 -19.25 -10.85
CA ASN A 14 2.06 -19.80 -9.60
C ASN A 14 0.99 -19.91 -8.52
N TYR A 15 0.06 -18.94 -8.44
CA TYR A 15 -1.05 -18.99 -7.50
C TYR A 15 -2.07 -20.07 -7.85
N CYS A 16 -2.43 -20.23 -9.13
CA CYS A 16 -3.29 -21.33 -9.57
C CYS A 16 -2.67 -22.69 -9.23
N LEU A 17 -1.36 -22.85 -9.47
CA LEU A 17 -0.64 -24.09 -9.14
C LEU A 17 -0.65 -24.36 -7.62
N LEU A 18 -0.42 -23.34 -6.80
CA LEU A 18 -0.47 -23.44 -5.34
C LEU A 18 -1.87 -23.85 -4.85
N THR A 19 -2.92 -23.23 -5.39
CA THR A 19 -4.30 -23.59 -5.05
C THR A 19 -4.63 -25.03 -5.43
N ILE A 20 -4.22 -25.50 -6.62
CA ILE A 20 -4.40 -26.89 -7.05
C ILE A 20 -3.63 -27.85 -6.12
N ALA A 21 -2.39 -27.52 -5.76
CA ALA A 21 -1.58 -28.34 -4.86
C ALA A 21 -2.19 -28.44 -3.45
N LEU A 22 -2.69 -27.34 -2.90
CA LEU A 22 -3.41 -27.34 -1.63
C LEU A 22 -4.70 -28.17 -1.71
N MET A 23 -5.47 -28.02 -2.79
CA MET A 23 -6.69 -28.80 -2.99
C MET A 23 -6.39 -30.31 -3.05
N LEU A 24 -5.34 -30.70 -3.77
CA LEU A 24 -4.86 -32.09 -3.84
C LEU A 24 -4.43 -32.59 -2.45
N PHE A 25 -3.71 -31.76 -1.69
CA PHE A 25 -3.28 -32.08 -0.33
C PHE A 25 -4.47 -32.36 0.59
N PHE A 26 -5.51 -31.52 0.56
CA PHE A 26 -6.74 -31.75 1.34
C PHE A 26 -7.44 -33.06 0.95
N VAL A 27 -7.54 -33.36 -0.34
CA VAL A 27 -8.14 -34.62 -0.83
C VAL A 27 -7.33 -35.83 -0.34
N LEU A 28 -6.00 -35.77 -0.38
CA LEU A 28 -5.13 -36.83 0.09
C LEU A 28 -5.24 -37.04 1.60
N VAL A 29 -5.20 -35.97 2.40
CA VAL A 29 -5.36 -36.05 3.85
C VAL A 29 -6.71 -36.67 4.23
N ASN A 30 -7.78 -36.29 3.55
CA ASN A 30 -9.11 -36.88 3.74
C ASN A 30 -9.13 -38.38 3.37
N ARG A 31 -8.49 -38.76 2.25
CA ARG A 31 -8.46 -40.15 1.77
C ARG A 31 -7.62 -41.08 2.64
N PHE A 32 -6.50 -40.60 3.17
CA PHE A 32 -5.59 -41.40 4.02
C PHE A 32 -5.97 -41.40 5.50
N GLY A 33 -7.08 -40.74 5.87
CA GLY A 33 -7.55 -40.75 7.26
C GLY A 33 -6.58 -40.12 8.25
N LEU A 34 -5.67 -39.25 7.78
CA LEU A 34 -4.74 -38.46 8.60
C LEU A 34 -5.48 -37.32 9.32
N SER A 35 -6.68 -37.63 9.83
CA SER A 35 -7.55 -36.70 10.51
C SER A 35 -6.88 -36.22 11.79
N LEU A 36 -6.27 -35.03 11.73
CA LEU A 36 -6.29 -34.17 12.90
C LEU A 36 -7.78 -33.92 13.17
N HIS A 37 -8.22 -34.34 14.35
CA HIS A 37 -9.61 -34.47 14.84
C HIS A 37 -10.61 -33.34 14.50
N ASN A 38 -10.14 -32.19 13.99
CA ASN A 38 -10.93 -30.99 13.70
C ASN A 38 -10.79 -30.44 12.27
N LEU A 39 -10.01 -31.06 11.37
CA LEU A 39 -9.82 -30.54 10.01
C LEU A 39 -11.05 -30.70 9.11
N GLY A 40 -11.91 -31.69 9.37
CA GLY A 40 -13.16 -31.89 8.62
C GLY A 40 -14.19 -30.76 8.82
N ASN A 41 -14.06 -29.96 9.87
CA ASN A 41 -14.97 -28.86 10.18
C ASN A 41 -14.55 -27.52 9.56
N ILE A 42 -13.36 -27.45 8.96
CA ILE A 42 -12.86 -26.25 8.30
C ILE A 42 -13.16 -26.37 6.80
N PRO A 43 -13.98 -25.46 6.21
CA PRO A 43 -14.21 -25.47 4.78
C PRO A 43 -12.87 -25.36 4.01
N PRO A 44 -12.51 -26.33 3.15
CA PRO A 44 -11.23 -26.31 2.43
C PRO A 44 -11.03 -25.02 1.61
N LEU A 45 -12.13 -24.47 1.08
CA LEU A 45 -12.15 -23.21 0.37
C LEU A 45 -11.71 -22.02 1.25
N ALA A 46 -12.12 -21.99 2.52
CA ALA A 46 -11.73 -20.95 3.47
C ALA A 46 -10.23 -21.03 3.79
N PHE A 47 -9.70 -22.23 3.98
CA PHE A 47 -8.27 -22.44 4.23
C PHE A 47 -7.41 -21.99 3.04
N ILE A 48 -7.78 -22.41 1.83
CA ILE A 48 -7.10 -21.99 0.59
C ILE A 48 -7.16 -20.47 0.44
N SER A 49 -8.30 -19.86 0.74
CA SER A 49 -8.46 -18.39 0.67
C SER A 49 -7.54 -17.67 1.66
N ILE A 50 -7.46 -18.14 2.90
CA ILE A 50 -6.57 -17.56 3.92
C ILE A 50 -5.10 -17.72 3.52
N ALA A 51 -4.70 -18.90 3.04
CA ALA A 51 -3.33 -19.15 2.59
C ALA A 51 -2.95 -18.28 1.38
N ALA A 52 -3.83 -18.18 0.38
CA ALA A 52 -3.62 -17.35 -0.80
C ALA A 52 -3.57 -15.85 -0.45
N LEU A 53 -4.44 -15.39 0.45
CA LEU A 53 -4.41 -14.02 0.98
C LEU A 53 -3.10 -13.77 1.72
N GLY A 54 -2.68 -14.66 2.62
CA GLY A 54 -1.42 -14.55 3.36
C GLY A 54 -0.22 -14.41 2.44
N ASP A 55 -0.15 -15.20 1.37
CA ASP A 55 0.91 -15.09 0.36
C ASP A 55 0.82 -13.80 -0.45
N PHE A 56 -0.38 -13.33 -0.78
CA PHE A 56 -0.60 -12.07 -1.49
C PHE A 56 -0.17 -10.87 -0.64
N PHE A 57 -0.58 -10.85 0.63
CA PHE A 57 -0.15 -9.87 1.63
C PHE A 57 1.36 -9.91 1.80
N THR A 58 1.95 -11.09 1.96
CA THR A 58 3.40 -11.25 2.09
C THR A 58 4.10 -10.68 0.85
N LYS A 59 3.71 -11.04 -0.38
CA LYS A 59 4.34 -10.47 -1.59
C LYS A 59 4.14 -8.97 -1.74
N GLN A 60 2.98 -8.43 -1.37
CA GLN A 60 2.67 -7.00 -1.54
C GLN A 60 3.34 -6.13 -0.47
N TYR A 61 3.39 -6.63 0.77
CA TYR A 61 3.99 -5.92 1.90
C TYR A 61 5.49 -6.14 2.00
N VAL A 62 6.02 -7.34 1.73
CA VAL A 62 7.48 -7.59 1.66
C VAL A 62 8.12 -6.78 0.52
N LYS A 63 7.38 -6.46 -0.54
CA LYS A 63 7.87 -5.57 -1.60
C LYS A 63 7.94 -4.10 -1.21
N LYS A 64 7.18 -3.63 -0.22
CA LYS A 64 7.40 -2.29 0.35
C LYS A 64 8.51 -2.42 1.39
N SER A 65 9.62 -1.71 1.18
CA SER A 65 10.70 -1.71 2.17
C SER A 65 10.13 -1.31 3.54
N LEU A 66 10.50 -2.01 4.61
CA LEU A 66 10.11 -1.65 5.99
C LEU A 66 10.40 -0.18 6.27
N LYS A 67 11.50 0.34 5.69
CA LYS A 67 11.87 1.76 5.70
C LYS A 67 10.74 2.64 5.17
N THR A 68 10.14 2.32 4.02
CA THR A 68 9.04 3.09 3.43
C THR A 68 7.82 3.10 4.34
N SER A 69 7.43 1.96 4.91
CA SER A 69 6.27 1.87 5.79
C SER A 69 6.48 2.65 7.09
N LEU A 70 7.67 2.55 7.69
CA LEU A 70 8.05 3.32 8.88
C LEU A 70 8.11 4.83 8.62
N ILE A 71 8.66 5.24 7.48
CA ILE A 71 8.69 6.66 7.07
C ILE A 71 7.27 7.21 6.93
N ILE A 72 6.36 6.47 6.29
CA ILE A 72 4.97 6.89 6.14
C ILE A 72 4.30 7.01 7.51
N LEU A 73 4.45 5.99 8.36
CA LEU A 73 3.88 5.99 9.71
C LEU A 73 4.39 7.19 10.52
N PHE A 74 5.70 7.41 10.55
CA PHE A 74 6.30 8.54 11.26
C PHE A 74 5.84 9.88 10.69
N SER A 75 5.73 9.99 9.36
CA SER A 75 5.21 11.19 8.70
C SER A 75 3.78 11.47 9.11
N THR A 76 2.89 10.47 9.11
CA THR A 76 1.49 10.64 9.52
C THR A 76 1.39 11.10 10.98
N ILE A 77 2.16 10.48 11.88
CA ILE A 77 2.18 10.87 13.29
C ILE A 77 2.70 12.31 13.42
N ALA A 78 3.81 12.65 12.78
CA ALA A 78 4.39 13.99 12.86
C ALA A 78 3.44 15.07 12.34
N ILE A 79 2.84 14.87 11.15
CA ILE A 79 1.87 15.82 10.58
C ILE A 79 0.65 15.95 11.50
N SER A 80 0.13 14.84 12.06
CA SER A 80 -1.02 14.87 12.96
C SER A 80 -0.72 15.63 14.26
N THR A 81 0.44 15.37 14.88
CA THR A 81 0.87 16.07 16.10
C THR A 81 1.06 17.57 15.87
N ILE A 82 1.66 17.96 14.74
CA ILE A 82 1.81 19.37 14.36
C ILE A 82 0.44 20.00 14.15
N GLY A 83 -0.47 19.33 13.43
CA GLY A 83 -1.83 19.81 13.21
C GLY A 83 -2.59 20.04 14.52
N TRP A 84 -2.53 19.08 15.44
CA TRP A 84 -3.13 19.21 16.77
C TRP A 84 -2.54 20.37 17.57
N PHE A 85 -1.21 20.53 17.56
CA PHE A 85 -0.54 21.62 18.25
C PHE A 85 -0.96 23.00 17.73
N VAL A 86 -1.12 23.15 16.41
CA VAL A 86 -1.58 24.39 15.78
C VAL A 86 -3.04 24.71 16.12
N ILE A 87 -3.93 23.70 16.06
CA ILE A 87 -5.37 23.89 16.32
C ILE A 87 -5.65 24.21 17.79
N THR A 88 -4.91 23.59 18.71
CA THR A 88 -5.09 23.77 20.17
C THR A 88 -4.75 25.19 20.64
N ARG A 89 -4.12 26.03 19.81
CA ARG A 89 -3.84 27.42 20.17
C ARG A 89 -5.12 28.26 20.08
N ASP A 90 -5.53 28.86 21.20
CA ASP A 90 -6.74 29.69 21.30
C ASP A 90 -6.80 30.78 20.23
N ARG A 91 -5.66 31.45 19.97
CA ARG A 91 -5.52 32.47 18.92
C ARG A 91 -5.92 31.97 17.53
N PHE A 92 -5.64 30.71 17.21
CA PHE A 92 -5.90 30.13 15.89
C PHE A 92 -7.36 29.67 15.77
N SER A 93 -7.88 29.06 16.83
CA SER A 93 -9.28 28.64 16.92
C SER A 93 -10.24 29.83 16.93
N GLU A 94 -9.97 30.87 17.72
CA GLU A 94 -10.75 32.11 17.75
C GLU A 94 -10.71 32.83 16.39
N PHE A 95 -9.55 32.88 15.74
CA PHE A 95 -9.41 33.51 14.43
C PHE A 95 -10.22 32.78 13.35
N LEU A 96 -10.21 31.45 13.33
CA LEU A 96 -10.99 30.63 12.39
C LEU A 96 -12.51 30.74 12.62
N ILE A 97 -12.94 30.72 13.89
CA ILE A 97 -14.37 30.84 14.25
C ILE A 97 -14.89 32.24 13.91
N ASN A 98 -14.11 33.29 14.22
CA ASN A 98 -14.50 34.68 13.94
C ASN A 98 -14.45 35.03 12.43
N ASN A 99 -13.66 34.28 11.64
CA ASN A 99 -13.51 34.51 10.20
C ASN A 99 -13.90 33.28 9.38
N LEU A 100 -15.17 32.87 9.50
CA LEU A 100 -15.68 31.65 8.87
C LEU A 100 -15.54 31.63 7.32
N TRP A 101 -15.41 32.80 6.69
CA TRP A 101 -15.13 32.99 5.27
C TRP A 101 -13.76 32.43 4.83
N ILE A 102 -12.83 32.21 5.77
CA ILE A 102 -11.52 31.60 5.53
C ILE A 102 -11.66 30.09 5.24
N THR A 103 -12.66 29.43 5.80
CA THR A 103 -12.90 27.98 5.62
C THR A 103 -13.09 27.56 4.16
N PRO A 104 -13.99 28.18 3.35
CA PRO A 104 -14.13 27.82 1.93
C PRO A 104 -12.85 28.14 1.13
N VAL A 105 -12.09 29.17 1.48
CA VAL A 105 -10.79 29.46 0.86
C VAL A 105 -9.79 28.34 1.15
N LEU A 106 -9.71 27.86 2.39
CA LEU A 106 -8.86 26.72 2.76
C LEU A 106 -9.25 25.43 2.03
N ILE A 107 -10.55 25.21 1.79
CA ILE A 107 -11.03 24.06 1.01
C ILE A 107 -10.54 24.16 -0.43
N ILE A 108 -10.69 25.32 -1.06
CA ILE A 108 -10.21 25.56 -2.44
C ILE A 108 -8.69 25.35 -2.51
N VAL A 109 -7.94 25.90 -1.55
CA VAL A 109 -6.48 25.74 -1.48
C VAL A 109 -6.10 24.26 -1.29
N ASN A 110 -6.77 23.52 -0.40
CA ASN A 110 -6.53 22.08 -0.22
C ASN A 110 -6.83 21.29 -1.50
N ILE A 111 -7.89 21.64 -2.22
CA ILE A 111 -8.19 21.01 -3.52
C ILE A 111 -7.09 21.31 -4.54
N ILE A 112 -6.59 22.54 -4.61
CA ILE A 112 -5.50 22.92 -5.53
C ILE A 112 -4.20 22.19 -5.18
N ILE A 113 -3.84 22.10 -3.91
CA ILE A 113 -2.65 21.38 -3.43
C ILE A 113 -2.80 19.85 -3.63
N GLY A 114 -4.00 19.33 -3.40
CA GLY A 114 -4.33 17.91 -3.56
C GLY A 114 -4.53 17.49 -5.02
N GLN A 115 -4.77 18.42 -5.93
CA GLN A 115 -4.76 18.15 -7.36
C GLN A 115 -3.35 17.75 -7.76
N PHE A 116 -3.20 16.51 -8.23
CA PHE A 116 -1.98 15.95 -8.85
C PHE A 116 -1.64 16.63 -10.19
N LYS A 117 -1.79 17.96 -10.30
CA LYS A 117 -1.35 18.77 -11.44
C LYS A 117 0.16 18.99 -11.37
N GLY A 118 0.90 17.92 -11.64
CA GLY A 118 2.12 17.99 -12.44
C GLY A 118 3.22 18.96 -12.02
N LEU A 119 3.86 18.69 -10.88
CA LEU A 119 5.30 18.40 -10.86
C LEU A 119 5.59 17.84 -9.47
N ARG A 120 5.94 16.56 -9.38
CA ARG A 120 6.55 16.11 -8.11
C ARG A 120 7.78 16.97 -7.96
N ILE A 121 8.02 17.57 -6.80
CA ILE A 121 9.25 18.35 -6.53
C ILE A 121 10.50 17.55 -6.97
N LYS A 122 10.43 16.21 -6.90
CA LYS A 122 11.40 15.27 -7.47
C LYS A 122 11.66 15.39 -8.97
N ASP A 123 10.64 15.67 -9.78
CA ASP A 123 10.77 15.85 -11.23
C ASP A 123 11.55 17.14 -11.54
N PHE A 124 11.32 18.23 -10.78
CA PHE A 124 12.14 19.45 -10.89
C PHE A 124 13.63 19.18 -10.61
N PHE A 125 13.91 18.45 -9.52
CA PHE A 125 15.29 18.03 -9.20
C PHE A 125 15.90 17.11 -10.27
N ARG A 126 15.11 16.22 -10.86
CA ARG A 126 15.55 15.31 -11.92
C ARG A 126 15.90 16.06 -13.21
N PHE A 127 15.09 17.02 -13.64
CA PHE A 127 15.39 17.82 -14.83
C PHE A 127 16.62 18.71 -14.63
N ARG A 128 16.80 19.29 -13.43
CA ARG A 128 17.99 20.09 -13.12
C ARG A 128 19.29 19.28 -13.17
N SER A 129 19.26 18.01 -12.75
CA SER A 129 20.41 17.10 -12.85
C SER A 129 20.82 16.80 -14.29
N ILE A 130 19.84 16.57 -15.17
CA ILE A 130 20.09 16.26 -16.58
C ILE A 130 20.67 17.46 -17.33
N VAL A 131 20.20 18.68 -17.04
CA VAL A 131 20.73 19.91 -17.66
C VAL A 131 22.20 20.15 -17.24
N ARG A 132 22.53 19.95 -15.96
CA ARG A 132 23.91 20.12 -15.45
C ARG A 132 24.90 19.08 -16.01
N SER A 133 24.43 17.89 -16.37
CA SER A 133 25.29 16.86 -16.97
C SER A 133 25.65 17.15 -18.44
N LYS A 134 24.87 17.99 -19.14
CA LYS A 134 25.10 18.31 -20.55
C LYS A 134 26.03 19.50 -20.77
N GLU A 135 26.35 20.24 -19.71
CA GLU A 135 27.25 21.40 -19.72
C GLU A 135 28.70 21.00 -19.39
N ASN A 136 28.94 19.76 -18.94
CA ASN A 136 30.25 19.23 -18.59
C ASN A 136 30.74 18.11 -19.56
N ALA A 137 30.18 18.04 -20.77
CA ALA A 137 30.54 17.06 -21.80
C ALA A 137 30.87 17.77 -23.13
#